data_AF-A0A1J3JT77-F1
#
_entry.id   AF-A0A1J3JT77-F1
#
_cell.length_a   1.000
_cell.length_b   1.000
_cell.length_c   1.000
_cell.angle_alpha   90.00
_cell.angle_beta   90.00
_cell.angle_gamma   90.00
#
_symmetry.space_group_name_H-M   'P 1'
#
loop_
_entity.id
_entity.type
_entity.pdbx_description
1 polymer ?
#
loop_
_entity_poly.entity_id
_entity_poly.type
_entity_poly.pdbx_seq_one_letter_code
_entity_poly.pdbx_strand_id
1 'polypeptide(L)' 'MARMYQKLAPCGGEGGREWDDDVYEGVKKLYVGQDLTRITYVKFEYVKEDGQVVTREYGTITQNPREFALEYPDEH' A
#
# COMPACT_ATOMS: atom_id res chain seq x y z
N MET A 1 19.41 -14.78 10.34
CA MET A 1 18.81 -15.22 9.06
C MET A 1 18.46 -13.97 8.29
N ALA A 2 18.83 -13.86 7.01
CA ALA A 2 18.40 -12.72 6.19
C ALA A 2 16.92 -12.89 5.83
N ARG A 3 16.13 -11.82 5.96
CA ARG A 3 14.73 -11.81 5.53
C ARG A 3 14.73 -11.81 3.99
N MET A 4 14.17 -12.85 3.38
CA MET A 4 14.05 -12.94 1.92
C MET A 4 12.67 -12.44 1.50
N TYR A 5 12.66 -11.52 0.55
CA TYR A 5 11.47 -11.06 -0.15
C TYR A 5 11.71 -11.13 -1.65
N GLN A 6 10.64 -11.31 -2.42
CA GLN A 6 10.68 -11.29 -3.87
C GLN A 6 9.89 -10.10 -4.38
N LYS A 7 10.59 -9.13 -4.99
CA LYS A 7 9.93 -8.04 -5.71
C LYS A 7 9.42 -8.57 -7.05
N LEU A 8 8.12 -8.46 -7.29
CA LEU A 8 7.50 -8.81 -8.56
C LEU A 8 7.62 -7.63 -9.55
N ALA A 9 7.61 -7.93 -10.85
CA ALA A 9 7.60 -6.91 -11.89
C ALA A 9 6.28 -6.12 -11.86
N PRO A 10 6.31 -4.80 -12.13
CA PRO A 10 5.09 -3.99 -12.16
C PRO A 10 4.18 -4.39 -13.32
N CYS A 11 2.86 -4.32 -13.10
CA CYS A 11 1.83 -4.49 -14.13
C CYS A 11 1.16 -3.14 -14.40
N GLY A 12 1.37 -2.56 -15.57
CA GLY A 12 0.80 -1.25 -15.92
C GLY A 12 1.56 -0.55 -17.06
N GLY A 13 1.27 0.73 -17.27
CA GLY A 13 2.02 1.60 -18.18
C GLY A 13 3.20 2.29 -17.49
N GLU A 14 4.05 2.96 -18.27
CA GLU A 14 5.27 3.64 -17.80
C GLU A 14 5.03 5.09 -17.32
N GLY A 15 3.77 5.53 -17.25
CA GLY A 15 3.41 6.89 -16.86
C GLY A 15 3.41 7.12 -15.35
N GLY A 16 3.52 8.39 -14.95
CA GLY A 16 3.44 8.81 -13.54
C GLY A 16 4.81 8.96 -12.88
N ARG A 17 4.84 8.83 -11.55
CA ARG A 17 6.05 8.86 -10.74
C ARG A 17 6.20 7.52 -10.02
N GLU A 18 7.33 6.85 -10.23
CA GLU A 18 7.66 5.61 -9.54
C GLU A 18 7.74 5.84 -8.02
N TRP A 19 7.31 4.82 -7.28
CA TRP A 19 7.46 4.71 -5.84
C TRP A 19 7.73 3.26 -5.46
N ASP A 20 8.50 3.08 -4.38
CA ASP A 20 8.80 1.81 -3.75
C ASP A 20 8.87 2.10 -2.25
N ASP A 21 8.00 1.44 -1.49
CA ASP A 21 7.83 1.68 -0.06
C ASP A 21 8.82 0.88 0.81
N ASP A 22 9.61 0.00 0.18
CA ASP A 22 10.44 -1.02 0.83
C ASP A 22 9.59 -2.10 1.52
N VAL A 23 10.23 -2.96 2.32
CA VAL A 23 9.61 -4.12 2.95
C VAL A 23 9.31 -3.88 4.42
N TYR A 24 8.10 -4.25 4.82
CA TYR A 24 7.58 -4.14 6.19
C TYR A 24 7.25 -5.51 6.79
N GLU A 25 6.88 -5.56 8.07
CA GLU A 25 6.43 -6.79 8.71
C GLU A 25 5.05 -7.22 8.21
N GLY A 26 4.18 -6.26 7.94
CA GLY A 26 2.86 -6.53 7.38
C GLY A 26 2.10 -5.26 7.00
N VAL A 27 0.92 -5.46 6.45
CA VAL A 27 -0.05 -4.41 6.11
C VAL A 27 -1.20 -4.52 7.09
N LYS A 28 -1.55 -3.41 7.74
CA LYS A 28 -2.69 -3.36 8.66
C LYS A 28 -3.95 -2.83 7.97
N LYS A 29 -3.75 -1.92 7.02
CA LYS A 29 -4.85 -1.24 6.36
C LYS A 29 -4.46 -0.72 4.99
N LEU A 30 -5.41 -0.76 4.07
CA LEU A 30 -5.34 -0.17 2.75
C LEU A 30 -6.51 0.81 2.56
N TYR A 31 -6.23 1.92 1.90
CA TYR A 31 -7.21 2.85 1.38
C TYR A 31 -7.10 2.91 -0.13
N VAL A 32 -8.23 2.84 -0.82
CA VAL A 32 -8.28 2.95 -2.29
C VAL A 32 -9.24 4.07 -2.68
N GLY A 33 -8.71 5.11 -3.30
CA GLY A 33 -9.49 6.18 -3.93
C GLY A 33 -9.60 5.94 -5.42
N GLN A 34 -10.77 6.25 -5.98
CA GLN A 34 -11.08 6.05 -7.38
C GLN A 34 -11.81 7.26 -7.97
N ASP A 35 -11.78 7.36 -9.29
CA ASP A 35 -12.74 8.14 -10.06
C ASP A 35 -13.73 7.19 -10.78
N LEU A 36 -14.43 7.69 -11.80
CA LEU A 36 -15.43 6.89 -12.53
C LEU A 36 -14.84 5.67 -13.25
N THR A 37 -13.55 5.68 -13.62
CA THR A 37 -12.95 4.66 -14.48
C THR A 37 -11.60 4.14 -14.02
N ARG A 38 -11.00 4.73 -12.98
CA ARG A 38 -9.61 4.47 -12.57
C ARG A 38 -9.44 4.50 -11.06
N ILE A 39 -8.43 3.78 -10.59
CA ILE A 39 -7.83 4.00 -9.27
C ILE A 39 -6.97 5.27 -9.36
N THR A 40 -7.25 6.23 -8.48
CA THR A 40 -6.60 7.54 -8.47
C THR A 40 -5.73 7.75 -7.24
N TYR A 41 -5.95 6.98 -6.17
CA TYR A 41 -5.23 7.11 -4.92
C TYR A 41 -5.09 5.77 -4.22
N VAL A 42 -3.95 5.55 -3.58
CA VAL A 42 -3.74 4.45 -2.64
C VAL A 42 -3.02 4.97 -1.39
N LYS A 43 -3.40 4.44 -0.23
CA LYS A 43 -2.67 4.66 1.02
C LYS A 43 -2.56 3.36 1.79
N PHE A 44 -1.38 3.10 2.31
CA PHE A 44 -1.06 1.92 3.09
C PHE A 44 -0.69 2.30 4.52
N GLU A 45 -1.12 1.48 5.46
CA GLU A 45 -0.62 1.48 6.84
C GLU A 45 0.16 0.19 7.06
N TYR A 46 1.49 0.33 7.13
CA TYR A 46 2.41 -0.78 7.31
C TYR A 46 2.88 -0.90 8.76
N VAL A 47 3.16 -2.13 9.18
CA VAL A 47 3.74 -2.44 10.49
C VAL A 47 5.24 -2.64 10.34
N LYS A 48 6.06 -1.89 11.07
CA LYS A 48 7.53 -2.08 11.13
C LYS A 48 7.91 -3.22 12.09
N GLU A 49 9.18 -3.61 12.07
CA GLU A 49 9.74 -4.66 12.94
C GLU A 49 9.55 -4.36 14.44
N ASP A 50 9.59 -3.08 14.82
CA ASP A 50 9.35 -2.63 16.19
C ASP A 50 7.85 -2.45 16.54
N GLY A 51 6.95 -2.85 15.64
CA GLY A 51 5.51 -2.74 15.79
C GLY A 51 4.93 -1.34 15.50
N GLN A 52 5.77 -0.34 15.17
CA GLN A 52 5.28 0.98 14.80
C GLN A 52 4.53 0.94 13.47
N VAL A 53 3.47 1.73 13.36
CA VAL A 53 2.73 1.90 12.11
C VAL A 53 3.28 3.09 11.35
N VAL A 54 3.55 2.91 10.06
CA VAL A 54 3.89 4.00 9.14
C VAL A 54 2.86 4.09 8.04
N THR A 55 2.59 5.32 7.62
CA THR A 55 1.68 5.62 6.52
C THR A 55 2.44 6.06 5.28
N ARG A 56 1.99 5.55 4.13
CA ARG A 56 2.48 5.89 2.80
C ARG A 56 1.29 6.07 1.87
N GLU A 57 1.33 7.10 1.04
CA GLU A 57 0.20 7.45 0.18
C GLU A 57 0.65 8.03 -1.16
N TYR A 58 -0.10 7.71 -2.20
CA TYR A 58 0.22 8.05 -3.58
C TYR A 58 -1.03 8.38 -4.37
N GLY A 59 -0.85 9.25 -5.37
CA GLY A 59 -1.91 9.66 -6.27
C GLY A 59 -2.67 10.89 -5.79
N THR A 60 -3.95 11.00 -6.17
CA THR A 60 -4.79 12.17 -5.91
C THR A 60 -6.16 11.73 -5.44
N ILE A 61 -6.59 12.29 -4.31
CA ILE A 61 -7.92 12.03 -3.75
C ILE A 61 -8.95 12.84 -4.55
N THR A 62 -9.73 12.14 -5.37
CA THR A 62 -10.85 12.72 -6.14
C THR A 62 -12.20 12.51 -5.45
N GLN A 63 -12.31 11.43 -4.67
CA GLN A 63 -13.46 11.04 -3.86
C GLN A 63 -12.94 10.46 -2.54
N ASN A 64 -13.80 10.34 -1.53
CA ASN A 64 -13.42 9.69 -0.26
C ASN A 64 -12.90 8.27 -0.55
N PRO A 65 -11.64 7.94 -0.16
CA PRO A 65 -11.11 6.60 -0.33
C PRO A 65 -11.89 5.58 0.47
N ARG A 66 -12.08 4.39 -0.11
CA ARG A 66 -12.65 3.25 0.60
C ARG A 66 -11.58 2.62 1.48
N GLU A 67 -11.94 2.33 2.73
CA GLU A 67 -11.09 1.66 3.71
C GLU A 67 -11.22 0.13 3.61
N PHE A 68 -10.09 -0.55 3.72
CA PHE A 68 -9.94 -2.00 3.83
C PHE A 68 -9.00 -2.28 5.01
N ALA A 69 -9.58 -2.59 6.17
CA ALA A 69 -8.83 -2.98 7.36
C ALA A 69 -8.61 -4.48 7.35
N LEU A 70 -7.39 -4.91 7.71
CA LEU A 70 -7.04 -6.32 7.88
C LEU A 70 -7.00 -6.66 9.37
N GLU A 71 -7.44 -7.87 9.72
CA GLU A 71 -7.30 -8.46 11.05
C GLU A 71 -5.84 -8.89 11.33
N TYR A 72 -4.90 -7.96 11.28
CA TYR A 72 -3.47 -8.24 11.54
C TYR A 72 -3.23 -8.68 13.00
N PRO A 73 -2.43 -9.74 13.26
CA PRO A 73 -1.56 -10.44 12.31
C PRO A 73 -2.17 -11.68 11.63
N ASP A 74 -3.44 -11.99 11.89
CA ASP A 74 -4.07 -13.23 11.44
C ASP A 74 -4.50 -13.17 9.95
N GLU A 75 -4.77 -11.97 9.44
CA GLU A 75 -5.09 -11.68 8.03
C GLU A 75 -3.96 -10.90 7.34
N HIS A 76 -3.64 -11.26 6.09
CA HIS A 76 -2.56 -10.71 5.27
C HIS A 76 -2.91 -10.58 3.79
#